data_AF-A0A1Y4V0J9-F1
#
_entry.id   AF-A0A1Y4V0J9-F1
#
_cell.length_a   1.000
_cell.length_b   1.000
_cell.length_c   1.000
_cell.angle_alpha   90.00
_cell.angle_beta   90.00
_cell.angle_gamma   90.00
#
_symmetry.space_group_name_H-M   'P 1'
#
loop_
_entity.id
_entity.type
_entity.pdbx_description
1 polymer ?
#
loop_
_entity_poly.entity_id
_entity_poly.type
_entity_poly.pdbx_seq_one_letter_code
_entity_poly.pdbx_strand_id
1 'polypeptide(L)'
;MNKMVARVLAGMLTAIICAITAVSMGNYKGMIKKVEAATVVNNPRIVPDSSMEAGQKVTWDCIWFGNYPQTEVVLEGSEEESRLEKMAASYGITYESVDSNTYTSIEDANYNSNDDTVINGVKYRRLKGKDAHSQLSYDWGDDYEKYHYFRYEPIKWRILDIDNNAVLLLSDLILDSRYYTETFNADNELAPSMYDYTWETSTIRSWLNGYDDTKNVSSINYEYNNFINAAFSSQEQNNIIISEVINENSLTLGIEGGNDTLDKIFLLSESEVYATDQAISYGFIKDYESYDEAKDIKCSTYGLARGMKRFSWLLRSPTNTTGGGAAACGSEYIGEWLVTISAKPGVRPALRINLTSSDLYSYAGTICSDGTIVEVAAGAEDIETNPGQKPTNPNDTQIPSGSNSTSTSGNKNSQMNNAMKADSWTKTRITSPDENTLGKKGKLKAVKSTKKRTVKITWKKLKGITGYQVYISRKKDFSRETFERIYKKKKTTGIITGLKSKKKYYVKVRPYKKKGKKTYYGAWSKTKKVKVK
;
A
#
# COMPACT_ATOMS: atom_id res chain seq x y z
N MET A 1 -31.16 47.62 -76.64
CA MET A 1 -32.20 48.20 -75.78
C MET A 1 -31.87 47.85 -74.33
N ASN A 2 -31.53 48.87 -73.56
CA ASN A 2 -31.85 49.11 -72.15
C ASN A 2 -32.16 47.93 -71.22
N LYS A 3 -31.72 47.88 -69.95
CA LYS A 3 -30.78 48.64 -69.11
C LYS A 3 -31.02 48.05 -67.71
N MET A 4 -29.93 47.75 -66.98
CA MET A 4 -29.64 48.13 -65.58
C MET A 4 -30.70 47.86 -64.48
N VAL A 5 -30.35 47.41 -63.28
CA VAL A 5 -29.29 47.85 -62.32
C VAL A 5 -29.15 46.70 -61.28
N ALA A 6 -28.01 46.22 -60.74
CA ALA A 6 -26.59 46.54 -60.83
C ALA A 6 -25.72 45.46 -60.13
N ARG A 7 -24.54 45.20 -60.75
CA ARG A 7 -23.16 45.03 -60.18
C ARG A 7 -22.86 43.84 -59.23
N VAL A 8 -21.72 43.14 -59.25
CA VAL A 8 -20.47 43.10 -60.04
C VAL A 8 -19.79 41.76 -59.68
N LEU A 9 -19.16 41.08 -60.65
CA LEU A 9 -18.19 39.98 -60.46
C LEU A 9 -16.85 40.51 -59.92
N ALA A 10 -16.32 39.93 -58.83
CA ALA A 10 -14.88 39.80 -58.50
C ALA A 10 -14.75 39.24 -57.06
N GLY A 11 -13.90 38.26 -56.74
CA GLY A 11 -12.83 37.66 -57.50
C GLY A 11 -12.38 36.32 -56.91
N MET A 12 -11.74 35.52 -57.77
CA MET A 12 -10.89 34.41 -57.38
C MET A 12 -9.53 34.93 -56.93
N LEU A 13 -8.91 34.11 -56.06
CA LEU A 13 -7.47 33.93 -55.84
C LEU A 13 -6.77 34.74 -54.74
N THR A 14 -6.15 33.94 -53.85
CA THR A 14 -4.91 34.16 -53.09
C THR A 14 -4.93 35.07 -51.86
N ALA A 15 -5.14 34.45 -50.70
CA ALA A 15 -4.31 34.69 -49.52
C ALA A 15 -3.77 33.35 -49.01
N ILE A 16 -2.45 33.28 -48.99
CA ILE A 16 -1.57 32.22 -48.51
C ILE A 16 -1.25 32.51 -47.03
N ILE A 17 -1.20 31.46 -46.20
CA ILE A 17 -0.54 31.36 -44.86
C ILE A 17 -1.21 32.09 -43.67
N CYS A 18 -1.92 31.33 -42.81
CA CYS A 18 -1.65 31.17 -41.36
C CYS A 18 -2.80 30.43 -40.62
N ALA A 19 -2.44 29.51 -39.73
CA ALA A 19 -3.23 28.88 -38.64
C ALA A 19 -4.17 27.68 -38.97
N ILE A 20 -3.64 26.47 -38.81
CA ILE A 20 -4.37 25.20 -38.55
C ILE A 20 -3.89 24.75 -37.16
N THR A 21 -4.68 24.52 -36.10
CA THR A 21 -5.68 23.46 -35.89
C THR A 21 -6.37 23.69 -34.53
N ALA A 22 -7.71 23.57 -34.44
CA ALA A 22 -8.40 23.18 -33.20
C ALA A 22 -9.86 22.75 -33.45
N VAL A 23 -10.25 21.66 -32.76
CA VAL A 23 -11.61 21.22 -32.40
C VAL A 23 -12.35 20.20 -33.30
N SER A 24 -12.47 19.00 -32.69
CA SER A 24 -13.60 18.06 -32.70
C SER A 24 -13.94 17.32 -33.99
N MET A 25 -13.41 16.10 -34.09
CA MET A 25 -14.16 14.99 -34.66
C MET A 25 -14.29 13.87 -33.63
N GLY A 26 -15.53 13.68 -33.19
CA GLY A 26 -15.93 12.50 -32.45
C GLY A 26 -16.12 11.31 -33.37
N ASN A 27 -15.83 10.14 -32.76
CA ASN A 27 -16.62 8.92 -32.82
C ASN A 27 -16.31 7.84 -33.90
N TYR A 28 -15.69 6.79 -33.36
CA TYR A 28 -15.92 5.35 -33.54
C TYR A 28 -15.14 4.59 -34.62
N LYS A 29 -14.08 3.90 -34.16
CA LYS A 29 -14.03 2.43 -34.17
C LYS A 29 -12.92 1.91 -33.23
N GLY A 30 -13.29 0.92 -32.40
CA GLY A 30 -12.36 -0.03 -31.76
C GLY A 30 -11.81 0.37 -30.38
N MET A 31 -12.37 -0.21 -29.31
CA MET A 31 -11.64 -1.13 -28.42
C MET A 31 -12.47 -1.46 -27.16
N ILE A 32 -12.43 -2.74 -26.86
CA ILE A 32 -13.10 -3.50 -25.80
C ILE A 32 -12.74 -2.92 -24.42
N LYS A 33 -13.69 -2.85 -23.46
CA LYS A 33 -13.34 -2.69 -22.04
C LYS A 33 -13.87 -3.85 -21.19
N LYS A 34 -12.88 -4.50 -20.57
CA LYS A 34 -12.82 -5.74 -19.83
C LYS A 34 -13.55 -5.64 -18.48
N VAL A 35 -13.85 -6.81 -17.92
CA VAL A 35 -14.52 -7.00 -16.63
C VAL A 35 -13.44 -7.43 -15.66
N GLU A 36 -13.07 -6.61 -14.68
CA GLU A 36 -12.15 -7.02 -13.61
C GLU A 36 -12.93 -7.35 -12.33
N ALA A 37 -12.64 -8.52 -11.78
CA ALA A 37 -13.07 -8.95 -10.47
C ALA A 37 -12.25 -8.19 -9.42
N ALA A 38 -12.85 -7.80 -8.29
CA ALA A 38 -12.04 -7.26 -7.19
C ALA A 38 -11.18 -8.40 -6.63
N THR A 39 -9.85 -8.27 -6.73
CA THR A 39 -8.90 -9.25 -6.20
C THR A 39 -9.06 -9.37 -4.68
N VAL A 40 -9.22 -10.60 -4.19
CA VAL A 40 -9.32 -10.88 -2.75
C VAL A 40 -7.91 -11.09 -2.22
N VAL A 41 -7.43 -10.16 -1.40
CA VAL A 41 -6.15 -10.29 -0.69
C VAL A 41 -6.34 -10.89 0.71
N ASN A 42 -5.27 -11.48 1.27
CA ASN A 42 -5.30 -12.23 2.52
C ASN A 42 -4.20 -11.79 3.48
N ASN A 43 -4.45 -11.98 4.78
CA ASN A 43 -3.42 -11.90 5.82
C ASN A 43 -2.30 -12.91 5.57
N PRO A 44 -1.12 -12.72 6.21
CA PRO A 44 -0.03 -13.68 6.17
C PRO A 44 -0.51 -15.11 6.49
N ARG A 45 -0.07 -16.06 5.67
CA ARG A 45 -0.37 -17.49 5.85
C ARG A 45 0.87 -18.19 6.36
N ILE A 46 0.81 -18.68 7.60
CA ILE A 46 1.93 -19.27 8.31
C ILE A 46 1.68 -20.78 8.42
N VAL A 47 2.64 -21.58 7.98
CA VAL A 47 2.62 -23.04 8.10
C VAL A 47 3.91 -23.52 8.76
N PRO A 48 3.86 -24.49 9.69
CA PRO A 48 5.08 -25.10 10.22
C PRO A 48 5.91 -25.70 9.08
N ASP A 49 7.21 -25.44 9.10
CA ASP A 49 8.16 -25.97 8.12
C ASP A 49 9.50 -26.19 8.81
N SER A 50 9.82 -27.44 9.13
CA SER A 50 11.05 -27.80 9.83
C SER A 50 12.30 -27.76 8.94
N SER A 51 12.16 -27.47 7.64
CA SER A 51 13.30 -27.25 6.75
C SER A 51 13.81 -25.80 6.81
N MET A 52 13.04 -24.89 7.41
CA MET A 52 13.38 -23.50 7.64
C MET A 52 13.94 -23.32 9.06
N GLU A 53 14.91 -22.44 9.24
CA GLU A 53 15.51 -22.11 10.55
C GLU A 53 14.47 -21.45 11.47
N ALA A 54 13.59 -20.60 10.92
CA ALA A 54 12.45 -20.06 11.64
C ALA A 54 11.44 -21.13 12.11
N GLY A 55 11.54 -22.37 11.61
CA GLY A 55 10.56 -23.44 11.84
C GLY A 55 9.19 -23.20 11.20
N GLN A 56 9.06 -22.15 10.38
CA GLN A 56 7.82 -21.77 9.72
C GLN A 56 8.06 -21.21 8.32
N LYS A 57 7.18 -21.56 7.39
CA LYS A 57 7.05 -20.88 6.10
C LYS A 57 5.90 -19.89 6.16
N VAL A 58 6.15 -18.66 5.73
CA VAL A 58 5.15 -17.61 5.63
C VAL A 58 4.92 -17.23 4.19
N THR A 59 3.66 -17.01 3.81
CA THR A 59 3.28 -16.46 2.51
C THR A 59 2.49 -15.17 2.69
N TRP A 60 2.98 -14.09 2.10
CA TRP A 60 2.31 -12.80 2.02
C TRP A 60 1.63 -12.64 0.67
N ASP A 61 0.43 -12.05 0.67
CA ASP A 61 -0.13 -11.45 -0.54
C ASP A 61 0.54 -10.09 -0.76
N CYS A 62 0.74 -9.74 -2.03
CA CYS A 62 1.43 -8.52 -2.42
C CYS A 62 0.56 -7.62 -3.31
N ILE A 63 0.83 -6.32 -3.28
CA ILE A 63 0.24 -5.35 -4.20
C ILE A 63 1.31 -4.41 -4.79
N TRP A 64 1.00 -3.84 -5.95
CA TRP A 64 1.71 -2.70 -6.53
C TRP A 64 1.02 -1.40 -6.12
N PHE A 65 1.77 -0.45 -5.58
CA PHE A 65 1.26 0.87 -5.17
C PHE A 65 2.39 1.89 -5.10
N GLY A 66 2.28 3.05 -5.76
CA GLY A 66 3.38 4.00 -5.89
C GLY A 66 4.54 3.50 -6.74
N ASN A 67 5.54 4.36 -6.97
CA ASN A 67 6.73 4.08 -7.76
C ASN A 67 7.96 4.73 -7.12
N TYR A 68 9.10 4.07 -7.09
CA TYR A 68 10.35 4.63 -6.54
C TYR A 68 11.55 4.23 -7.42
N PRO A 69 12.67 4.99 -7.41
CA PRO A 69 13.89 4.55 -8.10
C PRO A 69 14.34 3.20 -7.57
N GLN A 70 14.59 2.25 -8.47
CA GLN A 70 14.95 0.89 -8.08
C GLN A 70 16.10 0.34 -8.92
N THR A 71 15.85 0.10 -10.21
CA THR A 71 16.82 -0.45 -11.17
C THR A 71 17.71 0.64 -11.74
N GLU A 72 19.01 0.35 -11.87
CA GLU A 72 19.95 1.24 -12.58
C GLU A 72 19.96 0.96 -14.08
N VAL A 73 20.03 2.02 -14.88
CA VAL A 73 20.13 1.94 -16.34
C VAL A 73 21.54 2.30 -16.78
N VAL A 74 22.15 1.43 -17.57
CA VAL A 74 23.53 1.56 -18.05
C VAL A 74 23.62 1.35 -19.56
N LEU A 75 24.68 1.90 -20.16
CA LEU A 75 24.98 1.71 -21.57
C LEU A 75 25.45 0.27 -21.81
N GLU A 76 24.84 -0.40 -22.79
CA GLU A 76 25.25 -1.75 -23.21
C GLU A 76 26.74 -1.79 -23.63
N GLY A 77 27.48 -2.74 -23.06
CA GLY A 77 28.91 -2.96 -23.28
C GLY A 77 29.83 -2.07 -22.45
N SER A 78 29.32 -1.26 -21.51
CA SER A 78 30.15 -0.35 -20.72
C SER A 78 30.83 -1.04 -19.53
N GLU A 79 31.83 -0.38 -18.95
CA GLU A 79 32.48 -0.88 -17.73
C GLU A 79 31.52 -0.88 -16.53
N GLU A 80 30.57 0.07 -16.49
CA GLU A 80 29.50 0.11 -15.48
C GLU A 80 28.64 -1.15 -15.54
N GLU A 81 28.26 -1.61 -16.73
CA GLU A 81 27.51 -2.85 -16.89
C GLU A 81 28.27 -4.03 -16.30
N SER A 82 29.58 -4.13 -16.59
CA SER A 82 30.44 -5.19 -16.05
C SER A 82 30.57 -5.14 -14.52
N ARG A 83 30.53 -3.95 -13.92
CA ARG A 83 30.51 -3.79 -12.45
C ARG A 83 29.15 -4.21 -11.88
N LEU A 84 28.05 -3.77 -12.50
CA LEU A 84 26.70 -4.11 -12.08
C LEU A 84 26.39 -5.60 -12.21
N GLU A 85 26.94 -6.30 -13.19
CA GLU A 85 26.82 -7.76 -13.30
C GLU A 85 27.40 -8.47 -12.06
N LYS A 86 28.59 -8.04 -11.60
CA LYS A 86 29.21 -8.58 -10.38
C LYS A 86 28.41 -8.23 -9.12
N MET A 87 27.88 -7.01 -9.07
CA MET A 87 27.04 -6.56 -7.96
C MET A 87 25.69 -7.31 -7.94
N ALA A 88 25.09 -7.59 -9.09
CA ALA A 88 23.87 -8.39 -9.20
C ALA A 88 24.12 -9.81 -8.69
N ALA A 89 25.27 -10.41 -9.00
CA ALA A 89 25.65 -11.73 -8.48
C ALA A 89 25.89 -11.72 -6.96
N SER A 90 26.47 -10.64 -6.42
CA SER A 90 26.86 -10.56 -4.99
C SER A 90 25.73 -10.10 -4.07
N TYR A 91 24.92 -9.15 -4.54
CA TYR A 91 23.91 -8.45 -3.75
C TYR A 91 22.47 -8.70 -4.23
N GLY A 92 22.29 -9.38 -5.37
CA GLY A 92 20.96 -9.61 -5.94
C GLY A 92 20.24 -8.34 -6.40
N ILE A 93 20.99 -7.29 -6.73
CA ILE A 93 20.47 -6.04 -7.29
C ILE A 93 20.07 -6.18 -8.76
N THR A 94 19.34 -5.20 -9.29
CA THR A 94 18.84 -5.18 -10.67
C THR A 94 19.45 -4.05 -11.49
N TYR A 95 19.80 -4.32 -12.73
CA TYR A 95 20.19 -3.31 -13.70
C TYR A 95 19.56 -3.61 -15.06
N GLU A 96 19.52 -2.60 -15.91
CA GLU A 96 19.06 -2.69 -17.29
C GLU A 96 20.11 -2.07 -18.23
N SER A 97 20.56 -2.86 -19.19
CA SER A 97 21.41 -2.40 -20.27
C SER A 97 20.55 -1.86 -21.41
N VAL A 98 20.86 -0.66 -21.89
CA VAL A 98 20.13 0.01 -22.97
C VAL A 98 21.08 0.44 -24.09
N ASP A 99 20.51 0.60 -25.29
CA ASP A 99 21.27 1.08 -26.45
C ASP A 99 21.74 2.53 -26.27
N SER A 100 22.75 2.92 -27.05
CA SER A 100 23.37 4.24 -26.96
C SER A 100 22.39 5.40 -27.15
N ASN A 101 21.38 5.29 -28.01
CA ASN A 101 20.45 6.41 -28.21
C ASN A 101 19.54 6.59 -27.00
N THR A 102 19.10 5.46 -26.42
CA THR A 102 18.30 5.46 -25.19
C THR A 102 19.13 6.02 -24.03
N TYR A 103 20.37 5.57 -23.85
CA TYR A 103 21.25 6.06 -22.79
C TYR A 103 21.52 7.57 -22.92
N THR A 104 21.93 8.04 -24.10
CA THR A 104 22.17 9.49 -24.34
C THR A 104 20.91 10.31 -24.10
N SER A 105 19.73 9.80 -24.45
CA SER A 105 18.46 10.49 -24.15
C SER A 105 18.19 10.64 -22.64
N ILE A 106 18.69 9.71 -21.82
CA ILE A 106 18.60 9.75 -20.35
C ILE A 106 19.66 10.68 -19.76
N GLU A 107 20.88 10.61 -20.29
CA GLU A 107 22.02 11.40 -19.86
C GLU A 107 21.81 12.91 -20.12
N ASP A 108 21.39 13.27 -21.34
CA ASP A 108 21.23 14.65 -21.80
C ASP A 108 19.88 15.28 -21.40
N ALA A 109 19.01 14.54 -20.70
CA ALA A 109 17.72 15.04 -20.28
C ALA A 109 17.84 16.22 -19.30
N ASN A 110 16.81 17.07 -19.26
CA ASN A 110 16.72 18.11 -18.25
C ASN A 110 16.17 17.54 -16.94
N TYR A 111 16.97 17.60 -15.88
CA TYR A 111 16.61 17.14 -14.54
C TYR A 111 16.16 18.30 -13.67
N ASN A 112 15.16 18.06 -12.81
CA ASN A 112 14.67 19.07 -11.87
C ASN A 112 15.54 19.14 -10.59
N SER A 113 15.14 19.96 -9.63
CA SER A 113 15.86 20.15 -8.35
C SER A 113 15.91 18.91 -7.44
N ASN A 114 15.11 17.88 -7.72
CA ASN A 114 15.14 16.60 -7.02
C ASN A 114 15.93 15.54 -7.82
N ASP A 115 16.67 15.98 -8.83
CA ASP A 115 17.40 15.12 -9.76
C ASP A 115 16.51 14.09 -10.46
N ASP A 116 15.25 14.47 -10.71
CA ASP A 116 14.27 13.66 -11.42
C ASP A 116 14.01 14.19 -12.85
N THR A 117 13.75 13.29 -13.79
CA THR A 117 13.25 13.61 -15.13
C THR A 117 12.23 12.58 -15.61
N VAL A 118 11.49 12.89 -16.69
CA VAL A 118 10.56 11.96 -17.34
C VAL A 118 10.83 11.91 -18.83
N ILE A 119 11.13 10.71 -19.33
CA ILE A 119 11.45 10.45 -20.74
C ILE A 119 10.50 9.37 -21.23
N ASN A 120 9.74 9.65 -22.29
CA ASN A 120 8.78 8.71 -22.87
C ASN A 120 7.79 8.09 -21.84
N GLY A 121 7.44 8.86 -20.80
CA GLY A 121 6.53 8.42 -19.73
C GLY A 121 7.18 7.59 -18.64
N VAL A 122 8.49 7.31 -18.71
CA VAL A 122 9.26 6.66 -17.65
C VAL A 122 10.00 7.73 -16.85
N LYS A 123 9.88 7.68 -15.53
CA LYS A 123 10.57 8.60 -14.62
C LYS A 123 11.94 8.03 -14.26
N TYR A 124 12.95 8.89 -14.20
CA TYR A 124 14.31 8.54 -13.80
C TYR A 124 14.79 9.49 -12.72
N ARG A 125 15.64 8.98 -11.84
CA ARG A 125 16.42 9.76 -10.88
C ARG A 125 17.90 9.58 -11.17
N ARG A 126 18.68 10.65 -11.15
CA ARG A 126 20.15 10.55 -11.19
C ARG A 126 20.75 10.70 -9.80
N LEU A 127 21.92 10.10 -9.57
CA LEU A 127 22.67 10.16 -8.31
C LEU A 127 24.17 10.14 -8.61
N LYS A 128 24.95 10.93 -7.89
CA LYS A 128 26.42 10.85 -7.88
C LYS A 128 26.91 10.14 -6.63
N GLY A 129 28.10 9.56 -6.71
CA GLY A 129 28.74 8.93 -5.55
C GLY A 129 28.98 9.90 -4.39
N LYS A 130 29.23 11.18 -4.67
CA LYS A 130 29.37 12.21 -3.62
C LYS A 130 28.06 12.58 -2.92
N ASP A 131 26.92 12.36 -3.57
CA ASP A 131 25.59 12.69 -3.05
C ASP A 131 24.97 11.49 -2.32
N ALA A 132 25.62 10.33 -2.37
CA ALA A 132 25.25 9.15 -1.58
C ALA A 132 25.55 9.37 -0.09
N HIS A 133 24.75 8.77 0.79
CA HIS A 133 24.98 8.85 2.24
C HIS A 133 26.19 7.99 2.67
N SER A 134 26.61 7.07 1.79
CA SER A 134 27.82 6.28 1.92
C SER A 134 28.29 5.84 0.55
N GLN A 135 29.61 5.80 0.38
CA GLN A 135 30.27 5.35 -0.84
C GLN A 135 30.77 3.90 -0.78
N LEU A 136 30.57 3.21 0.35
CA LEU A 136 31.29 1.95 0.64
C LEU A 136 30.75 0.69 -0.04
N SER A 137 29.45 0.64 -0.38
CA SER A 137 28.79 -0.61 -0.76
C SER A 137 28.46 -0.72 -2.24
N TYR A 138 28.51 0.40 -2.94
CA TYR A 138 28.22 0.51 -4.35
C TYR A 138 29.52 0.78 -5.09
N ASP A 139 29.77 0.09 -6.21
CA ASP A 139 30.99 0.24 -6.99
C ASP A 139 30.85 1.41 -7.97
N TRP A 140 31.34 2.58 -7.56
CA TRP A 140 31.32 3.83 -8.35
C TRP A 140 32.38 3.88 -9.46
N GLY A 141 33.23 2.84 -9.61
CA GLY A 141 34.29 2.84 -10.63
C GLY A 141 35.31 3.98 -10.46
N ASP A 142 35.55 4.42 -9.22
CA ASP A 142 36.43 5.54 -8.85
C ASP A 142 36.05 6.93 -9.40
N ASP A 143 34.86 7.09 -10.01
CA ASP A 143 34.32 8.38 -10.42
C ASP A 143 33.05 8.75 -9.63
N TYR A 144 33.25 9.49 -8.54
CA TYR A 144 32.18 9.91 -7.64
C TYR A 144 31.41 11.14 -8.12
N GLU A 145 31.82 11.76 -9.23
CA GLU A 145 31.19 12.93 -9.84
C GLU A 145 30.29 12.56 -11.03
N LYS A 146 30.47 11.37 -11.59
CA LYS A 146 29.61 10.81 -12.63
C LYS A 146 28.21 10.57 -12.11
N TYR A 147 27.22 10.90 -12.95
CA TYR A 147 25.83 10.57 -12.68
C TYR A 147 25.55 9.12 -13.07
N HIS A 148 24.85 8.43 -12.16
CA HIS A 148 24.22 7.14 -12.38
C HIS A 148 22.70 7.32 -12.44
N TYR A 149 22.00 6.54 -13.26
CA TYR A 149 20.60 6.78 -13.60
C TYR A 149 19.70 5.62 -13.16
N PHE A 150 18.71 5.92 -12.34
CA PHE A 150 17.83 4.94 -11.71
C PHE A 150 16.40 5.11 -12.20
N ARG A 151 15.87 4.05 -12.79
CA ARG A 151 14.50 3.99 -13.27
C ARG A 151 13.53 3.89 -12.09
N TYR A 152 12.46 4.68 -12.14
CA TYR A 152 11.32 4.50 -11.26
C TYR A 152 10.53 3.26 -11.66
N GLU A 153 10.27 2.42 -10.68
CA GLU A 153 9.50 1.20 -10.86
C GLU A 153 8.40 1.11 -9.80
N PRO A 154 7.27 0.43 -10.10
CA PRO A 154 6.23 0.18 -9.13
C PRO A 154 6.79 -0.44 -7.85
N ILE A 155 6.36 0.04 -6.70
CA ILE A 155 6.78 -0.53 -5.42
C ILE A 155 5.91 -1.74 -5.13
N LYS A 156 6.53 -2.90 -4.91
CA LYS A 156 5.86 -4.10 -4.39
C LYS A 156 5.74 -4.00 -2.88
N TRP A 157 4.55 -4.28 -2.35
CA TRP A 157 4.27 -4.24 -0.93
C TRP A 157 3.74 -5.59 -0.44
N ARG A 158 4.29 -6.11 0.66
CA ARG A 158 3.76 -7.26 1.40
C ARG A 158 2.62 -6.80 2.30
N ILE A 159 1.51 -7.53 2.29
CA ILE A 159 0.39 -7.30 3.21
C ILE A 159 0.69 -7.99 4.54
N LEU A 160 0.90 -7.21 5.59
CA LEU A 160 1.17 -7.73 6.94
C LEU A 160 -0.11 -7.94 7.76
N ASP A 161 -1.12 -7.08 7.56
CA ASP A 161 -2.37 -7.14 8.30
C ASP A 161 -3.52 -6.50 7.51
N ILE A 162 -4.72 -7.01 7.73
CA ILE A 162 -5.97 -6.55 7.15
C ILE A 162 -6.96 -6.32 8.28
N ASP A 163 -7.22 -5.06 8.60
CA ASP A 163 -8.30 -4.66 9.49
C ASP A 163 -9.41 -3.95 8.71
N ASN A 164 -10.54 -4.64 8.57
CA ASN A 164 -11.67 -4.25 7.73
C ASN A 164 -11.30 -4.09 6.25
N ASN A 165 -10.98 -2.86 5.83
CA ASN A 165 -10.56 -2.50 4.46
C ASN A 165 -9.22 -1.74 4.46
N ALA A 166 -8.64 -1.50 5.63
CA ALA A 166 -7.31 -0.95 5.75
C ALA A 166 -6.32 -2.11 5.75
N VAL A 167 -5.29 -2.02 4.92
CA VAL A 167 -4.20 -2.99 4.90
C VAL A 167 -2.91 -2.34 5.35
N LEU A 168 -2.21 -3.00 6.26
CA LEU A 168 -0.83 -2.67 6.60
C LEU A 168 0.09 -3.27 5.56
N LEU A 169 0.90 -2.42 4.97
CA LEU A 169 1.85 -2.74 3.92
C LEU A 169 3.26 -2.52 4.43
N LEU A 170 4.17 -3.41 4.06
CA LEU A 170 5.61 -3.25 4.23
C LEU A 170 6.27 -3.43 2.85
N SER A 171 7.18 -2.54 2.47
CA SER A 171 7.84 -2.67 1.17
C SER A 171 8.57 -4.01 1.06
N ASP A 172 8.49 -4.63 -0.12
CA ASP A 172 9.15 -5.90 -0.40
C ASP A 172 10.66 -5.76 -0.63
N LEU A 173 11.12 -4.53 -0.88
CA LEU A 173 12.54 -4.20 -0.94
C LEU A 173 12.87 -3.11 0.07
N ILE A 174 14.12 -3.06 0.47
CA ILE A 174 14.73 -1.85 1.00
C ILE A 174 14.87 -0.84 -0.15
N LEU A 175 14.22 0.31 -0.01
CA LEU A 175 14.06 1.26 -1.12
C LEU A 175 15.10 2.39 -1.11
N ASP A 176 15.67 2.70 0.04
CA ASP A 176 16.57 3.84 0.21
C ASP A 176 17.53 3.59 1.39
N SER A 177 18.46 4.51 1.65
CA SER A 177 19.34 4.54 2.81
C SER A 177 19.46 5.98 3.32
N ARG A 178 19.17 6.17 4.61
CA ARG A 178 19.11 7.46 5.30
C ARG A 178 19.53 7.28 6.76
N TYR A 179 20.07 8.34 7.37
CA TYR A 179 20.25 8.33 8.83
C TYR A 179 18.90 8.44 9.52
N TYR A 180 18.82 7.90 10.74
CA TYR A 180 17.62 8.03 11.56
C TYR A 180 17.34 9.51 11.89
N THR A 181 18.40 10.21 12.32
CA THR A 181 18.42 11.66 12.43
C THR A 181 19.66 12.20 11.74
N GLU A 182 19.43 13.01 10.71
CA GLU A 182 20.42 13.79 9.98
C GLU A 182 20.68 15.09 10.75
N THR A 183 21.95 15.48 10.87
CA THR A 183 22.44 16.72 11.47
C THR A 183 23.49 17.32 10.55
N PHE A 184 24.07 18.46 10.90
CA PHE A 184 25.18 19.06 10.18
C PHE A 184 26.45 18.98 11.02
N ASN A 185 27.56 18.52 10.42
CA ASN A 185 28.87 18.56 11.05
C ASN A 185 29.44 20.01 11.05
N ALA A 186 30.65 20.18 11.59
CA ALA A 186 31.31 21.49 11.66
C ALA A 186 31.56 22.12 10.28
N ASP A 187 31.64 21.30 9.22
CA ASP A 187 31.84 21.71 7.83
C ASP A 187 30.50 21.91 7.08
N ASN A 188 29.38 21.89 7.80
CA ASN A 188 28.02 22.03 7.27
C ASN A 188 27.62 20.91 6.28
N GLU A 189 28.21 19.73 6.42
CA GLU A 189 27.85 18.52 5.68
C GLU A 189 26.88 17.67 6.48
N LEU A 190 25.98 16.97 5.78
CA LEU A 190 25.03 16.06 6.41
C LEU A 190 25.75 14.92 7.11
N ALA A 191 25.52 14.81 8.41
CA ALA A 191 26.11 13.82 9.28
C ALA A 191 25.04 13.17 10.16
N PRO A 192 25.24 11.91 10.56
CA PRO A 192 24.38 11.28 11.55
C PRO A 192 24.45 12.03 12.88
N SER A 193 23.32 12.18 13.56
CA SER A 193 23.33 12.76 14.91
C SER A 193 24.16 11.91 15.87
N MET A 194 24.89 12.56 16.79
CA MET A 194 25.52 11.88 17.92
C MET A 194 24.59 11.70 19.14
N TYR A 195 23.37 12.23 19.10
CA TYR A 195 22.41 12.25 20.21
C TYR A 195 21.20 11.35 19.95
N ASP A 196 20.71 10.73 21.02
CA ASP A 196 19.53 9.88 20.99
C ASP A 196 18.26 10.73 20.81
N TYR A 197 17.51 10.41 19.75
CA TYR A 197 16.24 11.05 19.43
C TYR A 197 15.16 10.00 19.25
N THR A 198 13.93 10.39 19.56
CA THR A 198 12.75 9.54 19.40
C THR A 198 12.24 9.62 17.96
N TRP A 199 11.29 8.73 17.62
CA TRP A 199 10.63 8.76 16.32
C TRP A 199 10.00 10.12 16.01
N GLU A 200 9.30 10.69 16.99
CA GLU A 200 8.55 11.95 16.87
C GLU A 200 9.41 13.09 16.31
N THR A 201 10.67 13.17 16.74
CA THR A 201 11.57 14.28 16.42
C THR A 201 12.65 13.93 15.39
N SER A 202 12.62 12.71 14.85
CA SER A 202 13.60 12.23 13.89
C SER A 202 13.44 12.90 12.51
N THR A 203 14.55 13.09 11.79
CA THR A 203 14.48 13.62 10.42
C THR A 203 13.94 12.58 9.45
N ILE A 204 14.16 11.27 9.69
CA ILE A 204 13.62 10.21 8.83
C ILE A 204 12.08 10.24 8.81
N ARG A 205 11.43 10.50 9.94
CA ARG A 205 9.97 10.66 10.02
C ARG A 205 9.50 11.83 9.15
N SER A 206 10.22 12.95 9.23
CA SER A 206 9.91 14.16 8.46
C SER A 206 10.15 13.95 6.97
N TRP A 207 11.25 13.29 6.59
CA TRP A 207 11.53 12.92 5.20
C TRP A 207 10.55 11.88 4.64
N LEU A 208 10.06 10.94 5.44
CA LEU A 208 9.06 9.97 4.97
C LEU A 208 7.72 10.65 4.65
N ASN A 209 7.30 11.63 5.47
CA ASN A 209 5.98 12.23 5.41
C ASN A 209 5.95 13.63 4.78
N GLY A 210 7.10 14.23 4.47
CA GLY A 210 7.20 15.58 3.92
C GLY A 210 6.86 16.68 4.93
N TYR A 211 7.28 16.52 6.18
CA TYR A 211 7.05 17.53 7.21
C TYR A 211 8.07 18.68 7.14
N ASP A 212 7.66 19.84 7.65
CA ASP A 212 8.49 21.03 7.76
C ASP A 212 9.59 20.91 8.85
N ASP A 213 10.42 21.95 8.93
CA ASP A 213 11.53 22.05 9.88
C ASP A 213 11.10 22.04 11.35
N THR A 214 9.83 22.35 11.66
CA THR A 214 9.32 22.36 13.04
C THR A 214 9.09 20.96 13.60
N LYS A 215 9.13 19.92 12.74
CA LYS A 215 8.83 18.53 13.11
C LYS A 215 10.06 17.67 13.37
N ASN A 216 11.26 18.23 13.26
CA ASN A 216 12.48 17.50 13.54
C ASN A 216 13.49 18.36 14.31
N VAL A 217 14.34 17.69 15.06
CA VAL A 217 15.35 18.34 15.91
C VAL A 217 16.42 19.13 15.15
N SER A 218 16.59 18.86 13.87
CA SER A 218 17.64 19.45 13.04
C SER A 218 17.16 20.65 12.22
N SER A 219 15.89 21.03 12.37
CA SER A 219 15.27 22.13 11.62
C SER A 219 15.45 22.01 10.10
N ILE A 220 15.42 20.78 9.56
CA ILE A 220 15.49 20.53 8.12
C ILE A 220 14.08 20.51 7.54
N ASN A 221 13.82 21.32 6.51
CA ASN A 221 12.52 21.34 5.83
C ASN A 221 12.45 20.25 4.75
N TYR A 222 11.53 19.28 4.90
CA TYR A 222 11.29 18.21 3.93
C TYR A 222 10.00 18.38 3.12
N GLU A 223 9.35 19.54 3.07
CA GLU A 223 8.09 19.73 2.32
C GLU A 223 8.23 19.43 0.81
N TYR A 224 9.42 19.60 0.25
CA TYR A 224 9.69 19.48 -1.19
C TYR A 224 10.48 18.24 -1.59
N ASN A 225 11.53 17.87 -0.84
CA ASN A 225 12.37 16.70 -1.11
C ASN A 225 12.12 15.61 -0.06
N ASN A 226 11.14 14.76 -0.33
CA ASN A 226 10.68 13.74 0.61
C ASN A 226 10.22 12.46 -0.11
N PHE A 227 10.09 11.39 0.65
CA PHE A 227 9.66 10.09 0.14
C PHE A 227 8.23 10.12 -0.39
N ILE A 228 7.25 10.65 0.37
CA ILE A 228 5.84 10.58 -0.02
C ILE A 228 5.53 11.28 -1.35
N ASN A 229 6.17 12.42 -1.63
CA ASN A 229 6.05 13.15 -2.89
C ASN A 229 6.82 12.49 -4.02
N ALA A 230 7.96 11.88 -3.73
CA ALA A 230 8.72 11.13 -4.73
C ALA A 230 8.01 9.84 -5.14
N ALA A 231 7.37 9.16 -4.19
CA ALA A 231 6.86 7.80 -4.35
C ALA A 231 5.41 7.71 -4.82
N PHE A 232 4.57 8.70 -4.48
CA PHE A 232 3.12 8.60 -4.68
C PHE A 232 2.55 9.85 -5.36
N SER A 233 1.65 9.62 -6.32
CA SER A 233 0.81 10.66 -6.90
C SER A 233 -0.15 11.26 -5.86
N SER A 234 -0.69 12.45 -6.11
CA SER A 234 -1.63 13.08 -5.17
C SER A 234 -2.86 12.22 -4.88
N GLN A 235 -3.35 11.42 -5.84
CA GLN A 235 -4.46 10.49 -5.60
C GLN A 235 -4.05 9.35 -4.67
N GLU A 236 -2.85 8.77 -4.88
CA GLU A 236 -2.30 7.72 -4.02
C GLU A 236 -2.03 8.24 -2.61
N GLN A 237 -1.40 9.41 -2.47
CA GLN A 237 -1.16 10.05 -1.17
C GLN A 237 -2.45 10.29 -0.37
N ASN A 238 -3.56 10.57 -1.03
CA ASN A 238 -4.88 10.72 -0.41
C ASN A 238 -5.50 9.37 0.01
N ASN A 239 -5.05 8.26 -0.57
CA ASN A 239 -5.48 6.91 -0.23
C ASN A 239 -4.66 6.29 0.91
N ILE A 240 -3.49 6.86 1.22
CA ILE A 240 -2.69 6.50 2.40
C ILE A 240 -3.37 7.05 3.66
N ILE A 241 -3.63 6.16 4.60
CA ILE A 241 -4.32 6.41 5.86
C ILE A 241 -3.33 7.05 6.85
N ILE A 242 -3.73 8.18 7.45
CA ILE A 242 -3.06 8.71 8.63
C ILE A 242 -3.31 7.73 9.78
N SER A 243 -2.24 7.12 10.27
CA SER A 243 -2.26 6.07 11.28
C SER A 243 -1.78 6.64 12.62
N GLU A 244 -2.41 6.20 13.70
CA GLU A 244 -1.85 6.33 15.04
C GLU A 244 -0.68 5.37 15.15
N VAL A 245 0.53 5.92 15.32
CA VAL A 245 1.78 5.18 15.42
C VAL A 245 2.19 5.20 16.87
N ILE A 246 2.06 4.04 17.52
CA ILE A 246 2.42 3.87 18.93
C ILE A 246 3.93 3.74 19.05
N ASN A 247 4.56 4.62 19.84
CA ASN A 247 6.00 4.67 20.04
C ASN A 247 6.35 4.07 21.40
N GLU A 248 6.18 2.76 21.49
CA GLU A 248 6.52 1.99 22.70
C GLU A 248 8.03 2.07 23.00
N ASN A 249 8.35 1.90 24.28
CA ASN A 249 9.73 1.79 24.71
C ASN A 249 10.43 0.61 24.03
N SER A 250 11.74 0.73 23.81
CA SER A 250 12.52 -0.37 23.24
C SER A 250 12.42 -1.62 24.11
N LEU A 251 12.25 -2.78 23.46
CA LEU A 251 11.91 -4.02 24.17
C LEU A 251 13.08 -4.53 25.03
N THR A 252 14.30 -4.38 24.53
CA THR A 252 15.51 -4.91 25.17
C THR A 252 16.05 -3.98 26.26
N LEU A 253 16.01 -2.67 26.02
CA LEU A 253 16.70 -1.68 26.85
C LEU A 253 15.75 -0.76 27.62
N GLY A 254 14.44 -0.84 27.35
CA GLY A 254 13.42 -0.02 28.01
C GLY A 254 13.55 1.48 27.72
N ILE A 255 14.22 1.85 26.63
CA ILE A 255 14.46 3.24 26.25
C ILE A 255 13.15 3.86 25.81
N GLU A 256 12.87 5.07 26.28
CA GLU A 256 11.62 5.77 25.99
C GLU A 256 11.42 5.97 24.48
N GLY A 257 10.30 5.49 23.95
CA GLY A 257 9.98 5.58 22.52
C GLY A 257 9.61 6.99 22.04
N GLY A 258 9.28 7.89 22.98
CA GLY A 258 8.73 9.21 22.73
C GLY A 258 7.20 9.22 22.68
N ASN A 259 6.61 10.36 22.31
CA ASN A 259 5.15 10.43 22.20
C ASN A 259 4.65 9.68 20.97
N ASP A 260 3.44 9.12 21.06
CA ASP A 260 2.73 8.57 19.90
C ASP A 260 2.49 9.65 18.85
N THR A 261 2.51 9.24 17.57
CA THR A 261 2.41 10.16 16.43
C THR A 261 1.24 9.82 15.52
N LEU A 262 0.90 10.76 14.63
CA LEU A 262 -0.05 10.56 13.54
C LEU A 262 0.71 10.68 12.21
N ASP A 263 0.97 9.55 11.56
CA ASP A 263 1.81 9.50 10.36
C ASP A 263 1.15 8.68 9.25
N LYS A 264 1.43 9.05 7.99
CA LYS A 264 0.98 8.28 6.82
C LYS A 264 1.93 7.12 6.52
N ILE A 265 3.22 7.39 6.65
CA ILE A 265 4.30 6.45 6.36
C ILE A 265 5.20 6.39 7.60
N PHE A 266 5.57 5.18 8.00
CA PHE A 266 6.34 4.93 9.21
C PHE A 266 7.29 3.74 9.02
N LEU A 267 8.13 3.48 10.01
CA LEU A 267 8.91 2.25 10.11
C LEU A 267 8.31 1.37 11.20
N LEU A 268 8.41 0.04 11.05
CA LEU A 268 7.97 -0.89 12.10
C LEU A 268 8.80 -0.71 13.38
N SER A 269 8.26 -1.15 14.52
CA SER A 269 8.95 -1.15 15.82
C SER A 269 9.52 -2.53 16.09
N GLU A 270 10.35 -2.63 17.12
CA GLU A 270 10.76 -3.92 17.67
C GLU A 270 9.56 -4.82 17.98
N SER A 271 8.52 -4.26 18.62
CA SER A 271 7.29 -4.99 18.96
C SER A 271 6.49 -5.48 17.75
N GLU A 272 6.70 -4.92 16.57
CA GLU A 272 6.06 -5.36 15.32
C GLU A 272 6.92 -6.35 14.53
N VAL A 273 8.14 -6.62 14.98
CA VAL A 273 9.13 -7.45 14.27
C VAL A 273 9.56 -8.67 15.08
N TYR A 274 9.50 -8.63 16.42
CA TYR A 274 9.78 -9.78 17.27
C TYR A 274 9.06 -9.70 18.63
N ALA A 275 9.25 -10.72 19.49
CA ALA A 275 8.76 -10.87 20.88
C ALA A 275 7.24 -10.84 21.13
N THR A 276 6.42 -10.34 20.22
CA THR A 276 4.98 -10.16 20.44
C THR A 276 4.12 -11.09 19.57
N ASP A 277 2.86 -11.26 19.96
CA ASP A 277 1.86 -11.93 19.10
C ASP A 277 1.56 -11.12 17.83
N GLN A 278 1.80 -9.81 17.83
CA GLN A 278 1.63 -8.95 16.67
C GLN A 278 2.69 -9.25 15.60
N ALA A 279 3.97 -9.36 16.01
CA ALA A 279 5.06 -9.80 15.14
C ALA A 279 4.77 -11.16 14.50
N ILE A 280 4.27 -12.13 15.29
CA ILE A 280 3.81 -13.44 14.77
C ILE A 280 2.72 -13.25 13.71
N SER A 281 1.72 -12.41 13.99
CA SER A 281 0.62 -12.21 13.05
C SER A 281 1.07 -11.63 11.70
N TYR A 282 2.18 -10.89 11.69
CA TYR A 282 2.80 -10.34 10.48
C TYR A 282 3.68 -11.35 9.75
N GLY A 283 3.99 -12.49 10.37
CA GLY A 283 4.81 -13.56 9.79
C GLY A 283 6.22 -13.69 10.36
N PHE A 284 6.57 -12.94 11.41
CA PHE A 284 7.88 -13.01 12.04
C PHE A 284 7.87 -13.97 13.22
N ILE A 285 9.01 -14.57 13.54
CA ILE A 285 9.13 -15.38 14.77
C ILE A 285 9.31 -14.49 16.00
N LYS A 286 8.87 -15.00 17.17
CA LYS A 286 9.01 -14.30 18.46
C LYS A 286 10.45 -14.15 18.89
N ASP A 287 11.24 -15.19 18.63
CA ASP A 287 12.62 -15.25 19.07
C ASP A 287 13.44 -14.20 18.32
N TYR A 288 14.17 -13.38 19.07
CA TYR A 288 15.03 -12.36 18.50
C TYR A 288 16.44 -12.89 18.20
N GLU A 289 16.82 -14.03 18.77
CA GLU A 289 18.13 -14.66 18.57
C GLU A 289 18.14 -15.67 17.42
N SER A 290 16.97 -16.15 17.01
CA SER A 290 16.86 -17.10 15.90
C SER A 290 16.88 -16.38 14.54
N TYR A 291 17.54 -17.02 13.57
CA TYR A 291 17.46 -16.61 12.17
C TYR A 291 16.02 -16.72 11.68
N ASP A 292 15.56 -15.70 10.95
CA ASP A 292 14.21 -15.62 10.43
C ASP A 292 14.24 -15.23 8.95
N GLU A 293 13.98 -16.20 8.08
CA GLU A 293 13.88 -16.00 6.64
C GLU A 293 12.85 -14.92 6.26
N ALA A 294 11.82 -14.68 7.09
CA ALA A 294 10.84 -13.62 6.84
C ALA A 294 11.44 -12.21 6.90
N LYS A 295 12.55 -12.05 7.63
CA LYS A 295 13.30 -10.80 7.80
C LYS A 295 14.40 -10.65 6.75
N ASP A 296 14.71 -11.73 6.01
CA ASP A 296 15.66 -11.70 4.89
C ASP A 296 15.08 -10.93 3.71
N ILE A 297 15.74 -9.84 3.34
CA ILE A 297 15.20 -8.93 2.36
C ILE A 297 16.29 -8.32 1.49
N LYS A 298 16.03 -8.27 0.20
CA LYS A 298 16.89 -7.60 -0.76
C LYS A 298 16.68 -6.09 -0.71
N CYS A 299 17.62 -5.36 -1.29
CA CYS A 299 17.48 -3.95 -1.58
C CYS A 299 17.25 -3.70 -3.06
N SER A 300 16.74 -2.51 -3.35
CA SER A 300 16.87 -1.93 -4.67
C SER A 300 18.31 -1.50 -4.95
N THR A 301 18.69 -1.44 -6.23
CA THR A 301 20.00 -0.92 -6.66
C THR A 301 20.18 0.51 -6.23
N TYR A 302 19.12 1.33 -6.33
CA TYR A 302 19.12 2.69 -5.79
C TYR A 302 19.37 2.73 -4.28
N GLY A 303 18.72 1.87 -3.49
CA GLY A 303 18.96 1.79 -2.05
C GLY A 303 20.40 1.42 -1.69
N LEU A 304 21.02 0.52 -2.47
CA LEU A 304 22.43 0.18 -2.34
C LEU A 304 23.33 1.38 -2.69
N ALA A 305 23.07 2.03 -3.83
CA ALA A 305 23.79 3.23 -4.28
C ALA A 305 23.66 4.40 -3.30
N ARG A 306 22.53 4.53 -2.58
CA ARG A 306 22.36 5.56 -1.56
C ARG A 306 23.21 5.33 -0.31
N GLY A 307 23.82 4.16 -0.15
CA GLY A 307 24.89 3.94 0.82
C GLY A 307 24.61 2.89 1.88
N MET A 308 23.64 2.00 1.64
CA MET A 308 23.31 0.92 2.57
C MET A 308 24.50 -0.04 2.73
N LYS A 309 24.95 -0.32 3.96
CA LYS A 309 26.13 -1.19 4.19
C LYS A 309 25.83 -2.68 4.15
N ARG A 310 24.62 -3.08 4.51
CA ARG A 310 24.17 -4.47 4.72
C ARG A 310 22.65 -4.57 4.51
N PHE A 311 22.09 -5.76 4.28
CA PHE A 311 20.64 -6.01 4.13
C PHE A 311 19.83 -5.85 5.44
N SER A 312 20.17 -4.85 6.26
CA SER A 312 19.41 -4.47 7.43
C SER A 312 18.59 -3.22 7.17
N TRP A 313 17.45 -3.09 7.85
CA TRP A 313 16.53 -1.98 7.68
C TRP A 313 16.11 -1.36 9.01
N LEU A 314 15.94 -0.04 9.02
CA LEU A 314 15.62 0.75 10.20
C LEU A 314 14.24 0.40 10.77
N LEU A 315 14.17 0.35 12.09
CA LEU A 315 12.97 0.39 12.90
C LEU A 315 12.81 1.79 13.50
N ARG A 316 11.60 2.15 13.94
CA ARG A 316 11.36 3.42 14.65
C ARG A 316 11.70 3.37 16.14
N SER A 317 11.96 2.19 16.69
CA SER A 317 12.31 2.04 18.10
C SER A 317 13.69 2.65 18.38
N PRO A 318 13.82 3.57 19.34
CA PRO A 318 15.08 4.23 19.64
C PRO A 318 16.04 3.29 20.37
N THR A 319 17.33 3.63 20.32
CA THR A 319 18.39 2.86 20.98
C THR A 319 19.38 3.81 21.67
N ASN A 320 20.20 3.32 22.61
CA ASN A 320 21.12 4.12 23.44
C ASN A 320 22.59 3.99 22.99
N THR A 321 22.84 3.82 21.70
CA THR A 321 24.22 3.88 21.22
C THR A 321 24.75 5.29 21.31
N THR A 322 26.02 5.44 21.68
CA THR A 322 26.80 6.65 21.35
C THR A 322 26.66 6.92 19.85
N GLY A 323 25.74 7.83 19.48
CA GLY A 323 25.42 8.05 18.10
C GLY A 323 23.94 8.16 17.68
N GLY A 324 22.96 8.32 18.55
CA GLY A 324 21.61 8.63 18.05
C GLY A 324 20.95 7.54 17.21
N GLY A 325 21.24 6.29 17.55
CA GLY A 325 20.84 5.11 16.79
C GLY A 325 19.38 4.75 16.97
N ALA A 326 18.77 4.18 15.93
CA ALA A 326 17.51 3.45 16.03
C ALA A 326 17.75 1.97 15.78
N ALA A 327 16.84 1.12 16.25
CA ALA A 327 16.97 -0.32 16.06
C ALA A 327 16.94 -0.64 14.55
N ALA A 328 17.53 -1.76 14.16
CA ALA A 328 17.40 -2.27 12.80
C ALA A 328 17.13 -3.77 12.81
N CYS A 329 16.59 -4.26 11.71
CA CYS A 329 16.23 -5.65 11.49
C CYS A 329 16.92 -6.20 10.23
N GLY A 330 17.35 -7.46 10.23
CA GLY A 330 17.89 -8.19 9.08
C GLY A 330 17.94 -9.70 9.36
N SER A 331 18.26 -10.51 8.36
CA SER A 331 18.28 -11.99 8.44
C SER A 331 19.49 -12.56 9.17
N GLU A 332 20.70 -12.20 8.76
CA GLU A 332 21.96 -12.78 9.26
C GLU A 332 22.44 -12.19 10.61
N TYR A 333 21.64 -11.36 11.29
CA TYR A 333 22.06 -10.63 12.50
C TYR A 333 21.46 -11.26 13.76
N ILE A 334 22.04 -12.38 14.18
CA ILE A 334 21.84 -13.03 15.49
C ILE A 334 22.61 -12.24 16.55
N GLY A 335 21.89 -11.58 17.47
CA GLY A 335 22.39 -11.14 18.77
C GLY A 335 23.22 -9.85 18.80
N GLU A 336 22.70 -8.85 19.52
CA GLU A 336 23.34 -7.61 19.99
C GLU A 336 24.25 -6.88 18.98
N TRP A 337 23.72 -5.84 18.33
CA TRP A 337 23.99 -4.44 18.69
C TRP A 337 22.90 -3.61 17.98
N LEU A 338 22.04 -2.95 18.76
CA LEU A 338 22.09 -1.49 18.84
C LEU A 338 22.79 -0.89 17.60
N VAL A 339 22.02 -0.50 16.57
CA VAL A 339 22.62 0.10 15.39
C VAL A 339 23.22 1.42 15.80
N THR A 340 24.52 1.37 16.09
CA THR A 340 25.38 2.54 16.00
C THR A 340 25.20 3.11 14.59
N ILE A 341 25.28 4.43 14.49
CA ILE A 341 25.51 5.21 13.25
C ILE A 341 26.23 4.45 12.11
N SER A 342 27.19 3.60 12.48
CA SER A 342 28.09 2.89 11.58
C SER A 342 27.45 1.83 10.66
N ALA A 343 26.25 1.34 10.97
CA ALA A 343 25.65 0.24 10.20
C ALA A 343 24.96 0.71 8.91
N LYS A 344 24.66 2.02 8.79
CA LYS A 344 23.98 2.64 7.63
C LYS A 344 22.86 1.75 7.06
N PRO A 345 21.87 1.40 7.90
CA PRO A 345 20.76 0.53 7.51
C PRO A 345 19.89 1.20 6.45
N GLY A 346 19.21 0.36 5.68
CA GLY A 346 18.27 0.82 4.68
C GLY A 346 16.93 1.25 5.25
N VAL A 347 16.15 1.94 4.43
CA VAL A 347 14.79 2.36 4.73
C VAL A 347 13.82 1.37 4.08
N ARG A 348 13.04 0.70 4.94
CA ARG A 348 11.95 -0.19 4.54
C ARG A 348 10.62 0.38 5.06
N PRO A 349 9.95 1.24 4.28
CA PRO A 349 8.75 1.91 4.74
C PRO A 349 7.58 0.96 4.94
N ALA A 350 6.73 1.30 5.90
CA ALA A 350 5.42 0.73 6.11
C ALA A 350 4.35 1.83 6.03
N LEU A 351 3.15 1.45 5.58
CA LEU A 351 2.01 2.37 5.47
C LEU A 351 0.70 1.61 5.50
N ARG A 352 -0.41 2.32 5.74
CA ARG A 352 -1.76 1.77 5.60
C ARG A 352 -2.49 2.40 4.42
N ILE A 353 -3.14 1.59 3.59
CA ILE A 353 -4.05 2.10 2.55
C ILE A 353 -5.45 1.54 2.70
N ASN A 354 -6.43 2.23 2.12
CA ASN A 354 -7.77 1.70 1.96
C ASN A 354 -7.92 0.98 0.61
N LEU A 355 -8.30 -0.29 0.64
CA LEU A 355 -8.52 -1.09 -0.57
C LEU A 355 -9.81 -0.74 -1.33
N THR A 356 -10.61 0.22 -0.89
CA THR A 356 -11.83 0.64 -1.61
C THR A 356 -11.57 1.28 -2.98
N SER A 357 -10.34 1.73 -3.22
CA SER A 357 -9.93 2.44 -4.44
C SER A 357 -9.18 1.50 -5.39
N SER A 358 -9.90 0.60 -6.07
CA SER A 358 -9.31 -0.44 -6.94
C SER A 358 -8.47 0.09 -8.11
N ASP A 359 -8.60 1.37 -8.46
CA ASP A 359 -7.89 1.97 -9.59
C ASP A 359 -6.50 2.52 -9.20
N LEU A 360 -6.13 2.47 -7.90
CA LEU A 360 -4.86 3.02 -7.39
C LEU A 360 -3.82 1.97 -7.04
N TYR A 361 -4.20 0.71 -6.95
CA TYR A 361 -3.29 -0.40 -6.66
C TYR A 361 -3.66 -1.59 -7.55
N SER A 362 -2.74 -2.52 -7.72
CA SER A 362 -3.04 -3.81 -8.38
C SER A 362 -2.44 -4.95 -7.58
N TYR A 363 -3.02 -6.14 -7.69
CA TYR A 363 -2.47 -7.33 -7.04
C TYR A 363 -1.14 -7.71 -7.69
N ALA A 364 -0.12 -7.97 -6.87
CA ALA A 364 1.24 -8.29 -7.31
C ALA A 364 1.57 -9.78 -7.15
N GLY A 365 0.61 -10.60 -6.71
CA GLY A 365 0.82 -12.02 -6.45
C GLY A 365 1.21 -12.30 -4.99
N THR A 366 2.10 -13.26 -4.78
CA THR A 366 2.51 -13.71 -3.44
C THR A 366 4.02 -13.89 -3.33
N ILE A 367 4.54 -13.66 -2.12
CA ILE A 367 5.94 -13.93 -1.77
C ILE A 367 5.98 -14.83 -0.54
N CYS A 368 6.86 -15.82 -0.57
CA CYS A 368 7.13 -16.71 0.55
C CYS A 368 8.46 -16.38 1.23
N SER A 369 8.58 -16.72 2.53
CA SER A 369 9.83 -16.55 3.29
C SER A 369 10.99 -17.38 2.73
N ASP A 370 10.72 -18.51 2.08
CA ASP A 370 11.75 -19.32 1.39
C ASP A 370 12.20 -18.74 0.03
N GLY A 371 11.78 -17.52 -0.30
CA GLY A 371 12.10 -16.85 -1.56
C GLY A 371 11.23 -17.28 -2.75
N THR A 372 10.25 -18.18 -2.57
CA THR A 372 9.31 -18.52 -3.65
C THR A 372 8.42 -17.32 -4.00
N ILE A 373 8.36 -16.93 -5.28
CA ILE A 373 7.56 -15.82 -5.77
C ILE A 373 6.55 -16.31 -6.80
N VAL A 374 5.29 -15.89 -6.66
CA VAL A 374 4.27 -15.95 -7.72
C VAL A 374 3.94 -14.51 -8.07
N GLU A 375 4.42 -14.02 -9.20
CA GLU A 375 4.33 -12.61 -9.56
C GLU A 375 3.22 -12.33 -10.57
N VAL A 376 2.50 -11.23 -10.36
CA VAL A 376 1.55 -10.67 -11.32
C VAL A 376 2.06 -9.28 -11.69
N ALA A 377 2.35 -9.05 -12.98
CA ALA A 377 2.92 -7.78 -13.45
C ALA A 377 1.96 -6.60 -13.20
N ALA A 378 2.50 -5.43 -12.88
CA ALA A 378 1.72 -4.22 -12.69
C ALA A 378 0.91 -3.88 -13.96
N GLY A 379 -0.41 -3.72 -13.82
CA GLY A 379 -1.31 -3.42 -14.94
C GLY A 379 -1.65 -4.63 -15.85
N ALA A 380 -1.23 -5.85 -15.49
CA ALA A 380 -1.74 -7.05 -16.13
C ALA A 380 -3.14 -7.36 -15.61
N GLU A 381 -4.12 -7.40 -16.51
CA GLU A 381 -5.48 -7.83 -16.15
C GLU A 381 -5.47 -9.35 -15.88
N ASP A 382 -6.15 -9.77 -14.80
CA ASP A 382 -6.20 -11.13 -14.25
C ASP A 382 -6.16 -12.25 -15.31
N ILE A 383 -5.06 -13.00 -15.37
CA ILE A 383 -5.01 -14.33 -15.99
C ILE A 383 -5.64 -15.31 -14.99
N GLU A 384 -6.76 -15.92 -15.36
CA GLU A 384 -7.37 -17.03 -14.63
C GLU A 384 -6.34 -18.16 -14.41
N THR A 385 -5.84 -18.31 -13.18
CA THR A 385 -5.21 -19.55 -12.74
C THR A 385 -6.27 -20.46 -12.14
N ASN A 386 -6.40 -21.65 -12.73
CA ASN A 386 -7.42 -22.64 -12.46
C ASN A 386 -7.09 -23.40 -11.16
N PRO A 387 -7.91 -23.33 -10.08
CA PRO A 387 -7.60 -24.03 -8.84
C PRO A 387 -8.06 -25.49 -8.93
N GLY A 388 -7.14 -26.40 -9.27
CA GLY A 388 -7.56 -27.78 -9.51
C GLY A 388 -6.47 -28.83 -9.67
N GLN A 389 -5.40 -28.82 -8.87
CA GLN A 389 -4.63 -30.05 -8.62
C GLN A 389 -4.24 -30.16 -7.15
N LYS A 390 -4.84 -31.17 -6.51
CA LYS A 390 -4.63 -31.58 -5.13
C LYS A 390 -3.43 -32.53 -5.09
N PRO A 391 -2.37 -32.28 -4.32
CA PRO A 391 -1.35 -33.30 -4.09
C PRO A 391 -1.96 -34.44 -3.26
N THR A 392 -1.84 -35.64 -3.80
CA THR A 392 -2.18 -36.91 -3.16
C THR A 392 -1.18 -37.24 -2.06
N ASN A 393 -1.69 -37.62 -0.89
CA ASN A 393 -0.93 -38.02 0.28
C ASN A 393 -0.77 -39.55 0.31
N PRO A 394 0.45 -40.12 0.36
CA PRO A 394 0.72 -41.45 0.90
C PRO A 394 1.42 -41.25 2.26
N ASN A 395 0.88 -41.64 3.40
CA ASN A 395 0.76 -43.04 3.78
C ASN A 395 -0.08 -43.15 5.05
N ASP A 396 -0.92 -44.17 5.08
CA ASP A 396 -1.72 -44.61 6.21
C ASP A 396 -0.88 -45.64 7.00
N THR A 397 -0.72 -45.48 8.31
CA THR A 397 -0.39 -46.60 9.20
C THR A 397 -0.99 -46.37 10.59
N GLN A 398 -1.82 -47.31 11.01
CA GLN A 398 -2.68 -47.30 12.19
C GLN A 398 -1.96 -47.75 13.48
N ILE A 399 -2.22 -47.01 14.59
CA ILE A 399 -2.71 -47.44 15.93
C ILE A 399 -1.75 -48.31 16.82
N PRO A 400 -1.67 -48.20 18.18
CA PRO A 400 -2.76 -47.89 19.15
C PRO A 400 -2.53 -46.97 20.37
N SER A 401 -3.66 -46.40 20.81
CA SER A 401 -4.25 -46.23 22.17
C SER A 401 -3.40 -45.98 23.43
N GLY A 402 -3.81 -44.93 24.17
CA GLY A 402 -3.64 -44.82 25.63
C GLY A 402 -4.54 -43.71 26.21
N SER A 403 -5.41 -44.07 27.16
CA SER A 403 -6.52 -43.28 27.70
C SER A 403 -6.20 -42.49 28.98
N ASN A 404 -7.19 -41.65 29.38
CA ASN A 404 -7.48 -41.10 30.71
C ASN A 404 -6.69 -39.84 31.11
N SER A 405 -7.22 -38.88 31.89
CA SER A 405 -8.55 -38.44 32.33
C SER A 405 -8.28 -37.30 33.32
N THR A 406 -9.27 -36.42 33.56
CA THR A 406 -9.44 -35.58 34.79
C THR A 406 -8.38 -34.48 35.06
N SER A 407 -8.66 -33.29 35.61
CA SER A 407 -9.86 -32.64 36.14
C SER A 407 -9.42 -31.27 36.72
N THR A 408 -10.35 -30.29 36.74
CA THR A 408 -10.42 -29.14 37.70
C THR A 408 -9.26 -28.13 37.68
N SER A 409 -9.36 -26.85 38.03
CA SER A 409 -10.35 -25.95 38.62
C SER A 409 -9.81 -24.55 38.23
N GLY A 410 -10.57 -23.61 37.67
CA GLY A 410 -11.43 -22.73 38.44
C GLY A 410 -10.64 -21.71 39.26
N ASN A 411 -10.52 -20.47 38.78
CA ASN A 411 -10.85 -19.32 39.63
C ASN A 411 -11.23 -18.05 38.85
N LYS A 412 -12.35 -17.46 39.28
CA LYS A 412 -12.87 -16.12 38.95
C LYS A 412 -12.10 -15.10 39.80
N ASN A 413 -11.84 -13.89 39.35
CA ASN A 413 -12.62 -12.64 39.53
C ASN A 413 -11.52 -11.53 39.44
N SER A 414 -11.72 -10.27 39.08
CA SER A 414 -12.86 -9.39 39.19
C SER A 414 -12.66 -8.17 38.30
N GLN A 415 -13.78 -7.61 37.84
CA GLN A 415 -13.89 -6.28 37.27
C GLN A 415 -13.40 -5.19 38.25
N MET A 416 -12.84 -4.11 37.70
CA MET A 416 -13.20 -2.77 38.13
C MET A 416 -13.35 -1.84 36.92
N ASN A 417 -14.51 -1.22 36.86
CA ASN A 417 -14.87 -0.18 35.92
C ASN A 417 -14.35 1.16 36.47
N ASN A 418 -14.05 2.13 35.59
CA ASN A 418 -14.59 3.46 35.79
C ASN A 418 -14.78 4.19 34.47
N ALA A 419 -16.00 4.69 34.31
CA ALA A 419 -16.45 5.54 33.22
C ALA A 419 -16.32 7.00 33.64
N MET A 420 -15.88 7.86 32.73
CA MET A 420 -16.19 9.29 32.78
C MET A 420 -16.80 9.75 31.47
N LYS A 421 -17.75 10.67 31.63
CA LYS A 421 -18.89 10.95 30.76
C LYS A 421 -18.54 11.82 29.56
N ALA A 422 -19.25 11.53 28.49
CA ALA A 422 -19.45 12.38 27.34
C ALA A 422 -20.37 13.56 27.68
N ASP A 423 -20.00 14.75 27.20
CA ASP A 423 -20.95 15.85 26.99
C ASP A 423 -21.05 16.20 25.50
N SER A 424 -22.29 16.50 25.14
CA SER A 424 -22.87 16.53 23.81
C SER A 424 -22.78 17.88 23.13
N TRP A 425 -22.45 17.92 21.82
CA TRP A 425 -22.87 19.00 20.94
C TRP A 425 -23.60 18.46 19.70
N THR A 426 -24.88 18.82 19.59
CA THR A 426 -25.77 18.51 18.46
C THR A 426 -25.60 19.51 17.32
N LYS A 427 -24.99 19.04 16.23
CA LYS A 427 -25.42 19.18 14.81
C LYS A 427 -26.08 20.49 14.35
N THR A 428 -25.34 21.25 13.53
CA THR A 428 -25.89 21.89 12.31
C THR A 428 -24.97 21.61 11.13
N ARG A 429 -25.35 20.66 10.28
CA ARG A 429 -24.63 20.30 9.05
C ARG A 429 -25.22 21.15 7.93
N ILE A 430 -24.50 22.15 7.45
CA ILE A 430 -24.80 22.80 6.17
C ILE A 430 -24.44 21.77 5.10
N THR A 431 -25.45 21.12 4.52
CA THR A 431 -25.28 20.18 3.42
C THR A 431 -25.10 20.95 2.11
N SER A 432 -23.88 20.92 1.56
CA SER A 432 -23.66 21.12 0.13
C SER A 432 -24.23 19.91 -0.65
N PRO A 433 -24.80 20.07 -1.86
CA PRO A 433 -25.47 18.98 -2.56
C PRO A 433 -24.48 17.92 -3.09
N ASP A 434 -24.61 16.68 -2.60
CA ASP A 434 -23.95 15.50 -3.17
C ASP A 434 -24.29 15.37 -4.67
N GLU A 435 -23.28 15.48 -5.53
CA GLU A 435 -23.38 15.45 -7.00
C GLU A 435 -23.73 14.05 -7.58
N ASN A 436 -24.30 13.14 -6.78
CA ASN A 436 -24.70 11.79 -7.21
C ASN A 436 -26.02 11.28 -6.60
N THR A 437 -26.97 12.18 -6.30
CA THR A 437 -28.27 11.80 -5.72
C THR A 437 -29.33 11.49 -6.79
N LEU A 438 -29.99 10.34 -6.67
CA LEU A 438 -31.19 10.00 -7.43
C LEU A 438 -32.41 10.46 -6.60
N GLY A 439 -33.22 11.40 -7.09
CA GLY A 439 -34.41 11.93 -6.41
C GLY A 439 -35.58 10.94 -6.20
N LYS A 440 -35.30 9.64 -6.02
CA LYS A 440 -36.28 8.56 -5.82
C LYS A 440 -35.97 7.76 -4.57
N LYS A 441 -37.00 7.31 -3.85
CA LYS A 441 -36.87 6.57 -2.59
C LYS A 441 -37.35 5.13 -2.70
N GLY A 442 -36.63 4.19 -2.09
CA GLY A 442 -37.04 2.79 -2.03
C GLY A 442 -38.24 2.56 -1.11
N LYS A 443 -39.05 1.54 -1.38
CA LYS A 443 -40.20 1.18 -0.52
C LYS A 443 -40.35 -0.34 -0.39
N LEU A 444 -40.09 -0.86 0.81
CA LEU A 444 -40.33 -2.27 1.15
C LEU A 444 -41.82 -2.54 1.27
N LYS A 445 -42.30 -3.58 0.57
CA LYS A 445 -43.65 -4.14 0.72
C LYS A 445 -43.66 -5.14 1.88
N ALA A 446 -42.88 -6.21 1.78
CA ALA A 446 -42.85 -7.28 2.77
C ALA A 446 -41.44 -7.81 3.00
N VAL A 447 -41.16 -8.27 4.23
CA VAL A 447 -39.94 -9.00 4.61
C VAL A 447 -40.40 -10.20 5.43
N LYS A 448 -40.24 -11.41 4.89
CA LYS A 448 -40.76 -12.65 5.51
C LYS A 448 -39.67 -13.70 5.60
N SER A 449 -39.50 -14.35 6.74
CA SER A 449 -38.68 -15.57 6.82
C SER A 449 -39.52 -16.76 6.37
N THR A 450 -39.30 -17.20 5.13
CA THR A 450 -40.12 -18.24 4.50
C THR A 450 -39.70 -19.63 4.96
N LYS A 451 -38.40 -19.87 5.15
CA LYS A 451 -37.78 -21.14 5.55
C LYS A 451 -36.56 -20.88 6.46
N LYS A 452 -36.00 -21.93 7.08
CA LYS A 452 -34.81 -21.85 7.95
C LYS A 452 -33.66 -21.12 7.23
N ARG A 453 -32.93 -20.28 7.96
CA ARG A 453 -31.78 -19.49 7.44
C ARG A 453 -32.10 -18.57 6.24
N THR A 454 -33.36 -18.30 5.95
CA THR A 454 -33.78 -17.62 4.71
C THR A 454 -34.79 -16.50 4.94
N VAL A 455 -34.61 -15.37 4.24
CA VAL A 455 -35.52 -14.22 4.23
C VAL A 455 -35.87 -13.82 2.79
N LYS A 456 -37.17 -13.75 2.49
CA LYS A 456 -37.72 -13.20 1.25
C LYS A 456 -38.13 -11.74 1.47
N ILE A 457 -37.58 -10.85 0.65
CA ILE A 457 -37.74 -9.40 0.70
C ILE A 457 -38.48 -8.97 -0.56
N THR A 458 -39.55 -8.20 -0.43
CA THR A 458 -40.39 -7.73 -1.56
C THR A 458 -40.52 -6.22 -1.48
N TRP A 459 -40.37 -5.50 -2.60
CA TRP A 459 -40.44 -4.04 -2.68
C TRP A 459 -41.31 -3.53 -3.83
N LYS A 460 -41.65 -2.23 -3.81
CA LYS A 460 -42.46 -1.59 -4.87
C LYS A 460 -41.59 -1.28 -6.09
N LYS A 461 -42.10 -1.62 -7.28
CA LYS A 461 -41.48 -1.29 -8.57
C LYS A 461 -41.46 0.23 -8.80
N LEU A 462 -40.39 0.74 -9.36
CA LEU A 462 -40.15 2.15 -9.70
C LEU A 462 -39.70 2.21 -11.16
N LYS A 463 -40.20 3.18 -11.92
CA LYS A 463 -39.82 3.42 -13.32
C LYS A 463 -38.57 4.30 -13.40
N GLY A 464 -37.83 4.18 -14.50
CA GLY A 464 -36.68 5.06 -14.79
C GLY A 464 -35.47 4.90 -13.87
N ILE A 465 -35.26 3.69 -13.34
CA ILE A 465 -34.11 3.31 -12.51
C ILE A 465 -33.41 2.10 -13.16
N THR A 466 -32.15 1.87 -12.77
CA THR A 466 -31.37 0.72 -13.26
C THR A 466 -31.57 -0.52 -12.38
N GLY A 467 -31.76 -0.33 -11.08
CA GLY A 467 -31.99 -1.43 -10.16
C GLY A 467 -32.24 -1.00 -8.72
N TYR A 468 -32.18 -1.97 -7.82
CA TYR A 468 -32.35 -1.80 -6.39
C TYR A 468 -31.15 -2.36 -5.64
N GLN A 469 -30.75 -1.69 -4.57
CA GLN A 469 -29.80 -2.17 -3.58
C GLN A 469 -30.57 -2.50 -2.30
N VAL A 470 -30.41 -3.70 -1.80
CA VAL A 470 -31.07 -4.23 -0.60
C VAL A 470 -30.01 -4.55 0.43
N TYR A 471 -30.14 -3.98 1.63
CA TYR A 471 -29.30 -4.31 2.79
C TYR A 471 -30.10 -5.15 3.78
N ILE A 472 -29.47 -6.16 4.36
CA ILE A 472 -29.96 -6.90 5.52
C ILE A 472 -28.84 -7.01 6.57
N SER A 473 -29.10 -6.67 7.84
CA SER A 473 -28.06 -6.66 8.89
C SER A 473 -28.56 -7.20 10.22
N ARG A 474 -27.67 -7.73 11.06
CA ARG A 474 -27.97 -8.05 12.46
C ARG A 474 -28.10 -6.79 13.34
N LYS A 475 -27.56 -5.65 12.90
CA LYS A 475 -27.64 -4.36 13.58
C LYS A 475 -28.62 -3.41 12.87
N LYS A 476 -29.31 -2.56 13.62
CA LYS A 476 -30.40 -1.69 13.10
C LYS A 476 -29.86 -0.50 12.30
N ASP A 477 -28.68 -0.03 12.65
CA ASP A 477 -27.90 1.04 12.03
C ASP A 477 -27.11 0.58 10.79
N PHE A 478 -26.97 -0.74 10.61
CA PHE A 478 -26.24 -1.40 9.53
C PHE A 478 -24.71 -1.21 9.61
N SER A 479 -24.15 -0.89 10.79
CA SER A 479 -22.72 -0.61 11.01
C SER A 479 -21.81 -1.84 10.83
N ARG A 480 -22.33 -3.04 11.13
CA ARG A 480 -21.61 -4.30 10.96
C ARG A 480 -22.56 -5.43 10.62
N GLU A 481 -21.99 -6.50 10.06
CA GLU A 481 -22.73 -7.72 9.71
C GLU A 481 -23.89 -7.48 8.75
N THR A 482 -23.67 -6.57 7.81
CA THR A 482 -24.62 -6.14 6.79
C THR A 482 -24.33 -6.87 5.49
N PHE A 483 -25.30 -7.64 5.01
CA PHE A 483 -25.26 -8.24 3.70
C PHE A 483 -25.93 -7.31 2.68
N GLU A 484 -25.20 -7.00 1.62
CA GLU A 484 -25.68 -6.24 0.47
C GLU A 484 -26.08 -7.16 -0.69
N ARG A 485 -27.19 -6.82 -1.37
CA ARG A 485 -27.59 -7.45 -2.64
C ARG A 485 -28.11 -6.42 -3.64
N ILE A 486 -27.65 -6.53 -4.88
CA ILE A 486 -28.08 -5.71 -6.01
C ILE A 486 -29.05 -6.49 -6.89
N TYR A 487 -30.16 -5.86 -7.28
CA TYR A 487 -31.19 -6.45 -8.14
C TYR A 487 -31.46 -5.56 -9.35
N LYS A 488 -31.60 -6.17 -10.55
CA LYS A 488 -31.95 -5.44 -11.79
C LYS A 488 -33.38 -4.87 -11.71
N LYS A 489 -33.67 -3.77 -12.43
CA LYS A 489 -34.94 -3.01 -12.40
C LYS A 489 -36.24 -3.83 -12.44
N LYS A 490 -36.26 -4.97 -13.14
CA LYS A 490 -37.46 -5.82 -13.29
C LYS A 490 -37.75 -6.65 -12.04
N LYS A 491 -36.75 -6.94 -11.19
CA LYS A 491 -36.91 -7.74 -9.97
C LYS A 491 -37.48 -6.88 -8.84
N THR A 492 -38.60 -7.31 -8.29
CA THR A 492 -39.28 -6.67 -7.14
C THR A 492 -39.23 -7.52 -5.88
N THR A 493 -38.43 -8.59 -5.90
CA THR A 493 -38.30 -9.56 -4.83
C THR A 493 -36.88 -10.12 -4.82
N GLY A 494 -36.34 -10.29 -3.62
CA GLY A 494 -35.03 -10.87 -3.35
C GLY A 494 -35.13 -11.95 -2.28
N ILE A 495 -34.29 -12.98 -2.37
CA ILE A 495 -34.21 -14.06 -1.40
C ILE A 495 -32.77 -14.08 -0.88
N ILE A 496 -32.61 -14.03 0.44
CA ILE A 496 -31.31 -14.07 1.11
C ILE A 496 -31.29 -15.30 1.99
N THR A 497 -30.40 -16.23 1.69
CA THR A 497 -30.18 -17.51 2.37
C THR A 497 -28.92 -17.45 3.25
N GLY A 498 -28.61 -18.53 3.98
CA GLY A 498 -27.39 -18.64 4.78
C GLY A 498 -27.40 -17.89 6.12
N LEU A 499 -28.47 -17.15 6.44
CA LEU A 499 -28.60 -16.35 7.65
C LEU A 499 -28.62 -17.20 8.92
N LYS A 500 -28.19 -16.64 10.05
CA LYS A 500 -28.23 -17.35 11.35
C LYS A 500 -29.69 -17.51 11.80
N SER A 501 -30.14 -18.75 12.00
CA SER A 501 -31.50 -19.07 12.47
C SER A 501 -31.81 -18.47 13.83
N LYS A 502 -33.09 -18.19 14.08
CA LYS A 502 -33.62 -17.58 15.31
C LYS A 502 -33.06 -16.19 15.64
N LYS A 503 -32.20 -15.59 14.80
CA LYS A 503 -31.66 -14.23 14.99
C LYS A 503 -32.53 -13.17 14.30
N LYS A 504 -32.52 -11.95 14.87
CA LYS A 504 -33.23 -10.78 14.34
C LYS A 504 -32.35 -10.09 13.29
N TYR A 505 -32.96 -9.64 12.20
CA TYR A 505 -32.34 -8.90 11.13
C TYR A 505 -33.17 -7.68 10.73
N TYR A 506 -32.50 -6.65 10.23
CA TYR A 506 -33.05 -5.39 9.77
C TYR A 506 -32.79 -5.22 8.29
N VAL A 507 -33.79 -4.77 7.53
CA VAL A 507 -33.74 -4.71 6.07
C VAL A 507 -34.13 -3.32 5.56
N LYS A 508 -33.38 -2.77 4.61
CA LYS A 508 -33.72 -1.55 3.85
C LYS A 508 -33.41 -1.74 2.36
N VAL A 509 -34.10 -1.00 1.50
CA VAL A 509 -33.87 -1.01 0.03
C VAL A 509 -33.81 0.41 -0.52
N ARG A 510 -32.93 0.70 -1.48
CA ARG A 510 -32.93 1.95 -2.26
C ARG A 510 -32.84 1.67 -3.76
N PRO A 511 -33.45 2.49 -4.64
CA PRO A 511 -33.19 2.39 -6.06
C PRO A 511 -31.83 2.98 -6.39
N TYR A 512 -31.25 2.56 -7.50
CA TYR A 512 -30.12 3.24 -8.11
C TYR A 512 -30.33 3.36 -9.62
N LYS A 513 -29.69 4.36 -10.22
CA LYS A 513 -29.67 4.57 -11.66
C LYS A 513 -28.22 4.73 -12.09
N LYS A 514 -27.78 3.92 -13.05
CA LYS A 514 -26.48 4.07 -13.70
C LYS A 514 -26.64 5.00 -14.90
N LYS A 515 -25.70 5.94 -15.07
CA LYS A 515 -25.48 6.69 -16.31
C LYS A 515 -23.98 6.67 -16.58
N GLY A 516 -23.55 5.98 -17.64
CA GLY A 516 -22.13 5.70 -17.87
C GLY A 516 -21.51 4.92 -16.70
N LYS A 517 -20.32 5.34 -16.27
CA LYS A 517 -19.60 4.76 -15.11
C LYS A 517 -20.13 5.24 -13.75
N LYS A 518 -20.93 6.32 -13.71
CA LYS A 518 -21.47 6.89 -12.46
C LYS A 518 -22.78 6.20 -12.04
N THR A 519 -22.92 5.91 -10.74
CA THR A 519 -24.13 5.33 -10.15
C THR A 519 -24.78 6.31 -9.17
N TYR A 520 -25.99 6.75 -9.51
CA TYR A 520 -26.80 7.66 -8.70
C TYR A 520 -27.70 6.87 -7.77
N TYR A 521 -27.60 7.11 -6.47
CA TYR A 521 -28.34 6.37 -5.46
C TYR A 521 -29.54 7.15 -4.93
N GLY A 522 -30.65 6.44 -4.79
CA GLY A 522 -31.87 6.97 -4.21
C GLY A 522 -31.87 6.92 -2.68
N ALA A 523 -32.84 7.58 -2.06
CA ALA A 523 -33.02 7.49 -0.63
C ALA A 523 -33.44 6.06 -0.21
N TRP A 524 -32.94 5.62 0.94
CA TRP A 524 -33.31 4.34 1.55
C TRP A 524 -34.78 4.27 1.95
N SER A 525 -35.39 3.10 1.85
CA SER A 525 -36.70 2.82 2.45
C SER A 525 -36.63 2.92 3.96
N LYS A 526 -37.81 3.06 4.60
CA LYS A 526 -37.91 2.75 6.03
C LYS A 526 -37.42 1.32 6.29
N THR A 527 -36.64 1.14 7.36
CA THR A 527 -36.10 -0.16 7.77
C THR A 527 -37.21 -1.06 8.31
N LYS A 528 -37.24 -2.33 7.92
CA LYS A 528 -38.14 -3.36 8.48
C LYS A 528 -37.34 -4.45 9.19
N LYS A 529 -37.84 -4.95 10.32
CA LYS A 529 -37.22 -6.05 11.09
C LYS A 529 -37.88 -7.39 10.77
N VAL A 530 -37.11 -8.47 10.80
CA VAL A 530 -37.59 -9.86 10.69
C VAL A 530 -36.77 -10.78 11.61
N LYS A 531 -37.40 -11.78 12.24
CA LYS A 531 -36.69 -12.87 12.94
C LYS A 531 -36.62 -14.06 11.99
N VAL A 532 -35.42 -14.60 11.78
CA VAL A 532 -35.20 -15.74 10.87
C VAL A 532 -35.67 -17.02 11.56
N LYS A 533 -36.39 -17.89 10.84
CA LYS A 533 -36.84 -19.20 11.33
C LYS A 533 -35.67 -20.10 11.72
#